data_AF-M8BJP8-F1
#
_entry.id   AF-M8BJP8-F1
#
_cell.length_a   1.000
_cell.length_b   1.000
_cell.length_c   1.000
_cell.angle_alpha   90.00
_cell.angle_beta   90.00
_cell.angle_gamma   90.00
#
_symmetry.space_group_name_H-M   'P 1'
#
loop_
_entity.id
_entity.type
_entity.pdbx_description
1 polymer ?
#
loop_
_entity_poly.entity_id
_entity_poly.type
_entity_poly.pdbx_seq_one_letter_code
_entity_poly.pdbx_strand_id
1 'polypeptide(L)'
;MDLEHGKKPPAIAAAELSSLKDKLVGLRPVLLRAAAVLATAVAAVVMGLNRQSYTAVVAIVGTRPLTQTFTAKFSDTPAFVYFVIANGVASLYNLVVLLIRRCLMQGRAHNLVVHRMDMVIMVLLATGAATAASMAELGKNGNLHTRWNPICNKFGSFCNRGGVSLVSSFVGVALMLALNLLSAAATSPRAVVAGQ
;
A
#
# COMPACT_ATOMS: atom_id res chain seq x y z
N MET A 1 58.84 -13.20 -17.72
CA MET A 1 57.93 -12.25 -17.05
C MET A 1 56.56 -12.92 -16.98
N ASP A 2 56.43 -14.06 -16.28
CA ASP A 2 56.27 -14.14 -14.80
C ASP A 2 55.02 -13.37 -14.34
N LEU A 3 54.05 -13.86 -13.57
CA LEU A 3 53.81 -15.11 -12.85
C LEU A 3 52.31 -15.08 -12.47
N GLU A 4 51.70 -16.27 -12.47
CA GLU A 4 50.66 -16.81 -11.57
C GLU A 4 49.63 -15.95 -10.82
N HIS A 5 48.42 -16.54 -10.71
CA HIS A 5 47.56 -16.74 -9.52
C HIS A 5 46.09 -16.44 -9.90
N GLY A 6 45.26 -17.42 -10.25
CA GLY A 6 44.97 -18.57 -9.40
C GLY A 6 43.89 -18.25 -8.36
N LYS A 7 42.70 -17.78 -8.77
CA LYS A 7 41.47 -18.04 -8.01
C LYS A 7 40.24 -18.11 -8.91
N LYS A 8 40.02 -19.28 -9.52
CA LYS A 8 38.68 -19.67 -9.96
C LYS A 8 37.82 -19.64 -8.69
N PRO A 9 36.75 -18.82 -8.59
CA PRO A 9 35.89 -18.84 -7.42
C PRO A 9 35.45 -20.30 -7.24
N PRO A 10 35.56 -20.86 -6.02
CA PRO A 10 35.27 -22.28 -5.81
C PRO A 10 33.89 -22.54 -6.37
N ALA A 11 33.72 -23.60 -7.16
CA ALA A 11 32.43 -23.94 -7.78
C ALA A 11 31.28 -23.99 -6.73
N ILE A 12 31.65 -24.20 -5.47
CA ILE A 12 30.83 -24.12 -4.25
C ILE A 12 30.26 -22.70 -4.02
N ALA A 13 31.03 -21.62 -4.18
CA ALA A 13 30.55 -20.24 -4.00
C ALA A 13 29.62 -19.78 -5.15
N ALA A 14 29.86 -20.26 -6.37
CA ALA A 14 28.96 -20.01 -7.50
C ALA A 14 27.64 -20.80 -7.35
N ALA A 15 27.70 -22.04 -6.84
CA ALA A 15 26.54 -22.86 -6.53
C ALA A 15 25.75 -22.34 -5.31
N GLU A 16 26.43 -21.80 -4.29
CA GLU A 16 25.81 -21.14 -3.13
C GLU A 16 25.17 -19.81 -3.52
N LEU A 17 25.77 -19.03 -4.43
CA LEU A 17 25.20 -17.78 -4.92
C LEU A 17 24.00 -18.04 -5.86
N SER A 18 24.04 -19.09 -6.69
CA SER A 18 22.87 -19.49 -7.49
C SER A 18 21.75 -20.06 -6.61
N SER A 19 22.08 -20.88 -5.62
CA SER A 19 21.15 -21.41 -4.62
C SER A 19 20.52 -20.30 -3.77
N LEU A 20 21.30 -19.30 -3.32
CA LEU A 20 20.80 -18.12 -2.65
C LEU A 20 19.92 -17.28 -3.56
N LYS A 21 20.30 -17.10 -4.84
CA LYS A 21 19.50 -16.36 -5.82
C LYS A 21 18.19 -17.09 -6.13
N ASP A 22 18.18 -18.42 -6.18
CA ASP A 22 17.00 -19.26 -6.38
C ASP A 22 16.09 -19.28 -5.14
N LYS A 23 16.69 -19.34 -3.94
CA LYS A 23 15.97 -19.16 -2.67
C LYS A 23 15.43 -17.74 -2.52
N LEU A 24 16.16 -16.73 -2.97
CA LEU A 24 15.74 -15.33 -2.96
C LEU A 24 14.63 -15.07 -4.00
N VAL A 25 14.66 -15.76 -5.14
CA VAL A 25 13.57 -15.76 -6.15
C VAL A 25 12.32 -16.44 -5.61
N GLY A 26 12.45 -17.54 -4.85
CA GLY A 26 11.34 -18.17 -4.13
C GLY A 26 10.81 -17.36 -2.94
N LEU A 27 11.70 -16.61 -2.26
CA LEU A 27 11.38 -15.76 -1.11
C LEU A 27 10.85 -14.38 -1.53
N ARG A 28 11.16 -13.91 -2.74
CA ARG A 28 10.73 -12.64 -3.34
C ARG A 28 9.21 -12.40 -3.26
N PRO A 29 8.32 -13.32 -3.68
CA PRO A 29 6.87 -13.12 -3.54
C PRO A 29 6.39 -13.11 -2.07
N VAL A 30 7.09 -13.80 -1.17
CA VAL A 30 6.78 -13.82 0.27
C VAL A 30 7.19 -12.49 0.92
N LEU A 31 8.39 -11.99 0.60
CA LEU A 31 8.90 -10.68 1.03
C LEU A 31 8.03 -9.54 0.51
N LEU A 32 7.67 -9.58 -0.78
CA LEU A 32 6.77 -8.61 -1.39
C LEU A 32 5.40 -8.58 -0.70
N ARG A 33 4.84 -9.74 -0.34
CA ARG A 33 3.59 -9.81 0.43
C ARG A 33 3.73 -9.28 1.84
N ALA A 34 4.81 -9.63 2.55
CA ALA A 34 5.08 -9.09 3.88
C ALA A 34 5.24 -7.56 3.84
N ALA A 35 5.95 -7.03 2.84
CA ALA A 35 6.10 -5.60 2.63
C ALA A 35 4.76 -4.92 2.30
N ALA A 36 3.90 -5.55 1.48
CA ALA A 36 2.57 -5.05 1.18
C ALA A 36 1.66 -5.03 2.42
N VAL A 37 1.74 -6.05 3.29
CA VAL A 37 1.04 -6.06 4.60
C VAL A 37 1.49 -4.90 5.45
N LEU A 38 2.80 -4.70 5.61
CA LEU A 38 3.33 -3.61 6.42
C LEU A 38 2.91 -2.24 5.86
N ALA A 39 2.99 -2.03 4.55
CA ALA A 39 2.62 -0.77 3.91
C ALA A 39 1.12 -0.45 4.07
N THR A 40 0.25 -1.45 3.90
CA THR A 40 -1.20 -1.28 4.03
C THR A 40 -1.64 -1.16 5.49
N ALA A 41 -1.02 -1.91 6.41
CA ALA A 41 -1.26 -1.80 7.85
C ALA A 41 -0.84 -0.43 8.38
N VAL A 42 0.35 0.05 8.01
CA VAL A 42 0.83 1.39 8.39
C VAL A 42 -0.11 2.45 7.85
N ALA A 43 -0.54 2.36 6.59
CA ALA A 43 -1.51 3.30 6.01
C ALA A 43 -2.84 3.29 6.79
N ALA A 44 -3.42 2.11 7.04
CA ALA A 44 -4.67 1.99 7.79
C ALA A 44 -4.57 2.55 9.20
N VAL A 45 -3.49 2.24 9.92
CA VAL A 45 -3.27 2.68 11.30
C VAL A 45 -2.99 4.18 11.36
N VAL A 46 -2.10 4.70 10.50
CA VAL A 46 -1.77 6.13 10.48
C VAL A 46 -3.01 6.95 10.15
N MET A 47 -3.81 6.54 9.16
CA MET A 47 -5.03 7.26 8.80
C MET A 47 -6.16 7.06 9.83
N GLY A 48 -6.33 5.86 10.37
CA GLY A 48 -7.37 5.54 11.35
C GLY A 48 -7.12 6.16 12.73
N LEU A 49 -5.87 6.33 13.12
CA LEU A 49 -5.48 7.07 14.33
C LEU A 49 -5.34 8.58 14.09
N ASN A 50 -5.48 9.03 12.83
CA ASN A 50 -5.41 10.44 12.52
C ASN A 50 -6.69 11.13 13.02
N ARG A 51 -6.59 11.77 14.18
CA ARG A 51 -7.60 12.70 14.68
C ARG A 51 -6.93 14.02 14.98
N GLN A 52 -7.47 15.11 14.41
CA GLN A 52 -7.05 16.45 14.78
C GLN A 52 -8.29 17.31 15.05
N SER A 53 -8.39 17.77 16.29
CA SER A 53 -9.34 18.80 16.70
C SER A 53 -8.71 20.17 16.51
N TYR A 54 -9.43 21.09 15.86
CA TYR A 54 -9.05 22.49 15.76
C TYR A 54 -10.19 23.35 16.29
N THR A 55 -9.87 24.24 17.24
CA THR A 55 -10.85 25.18 17.79
C THR A 55 -10.82 26.45 16.94
N ALA A 56 -11.89 26.68 16.17
CA ALA A 56 -12.04 27.91 15.40
C ALA A 56 -13.09 28.81 16.07
N VAL A 57 -12.81 30.10 16.19
CA VAL A 57 -13.79 31.09 16.63
C VAL A 57 -14.75 31.31 15.46
N VAL A 58 -16.00 30.88 15.61
CA VAL A 58 -17.02 30.94 14.53
C VAL A 58 -17.78 32.25 14.53
N ALA A 59 -17.87 32.92 15.67
CA ALA A 59 -18.53 34.22 15.80
C ALA A 59 -18.02 34.95 17.04
N ILE A 60 -18.10 36.28 17.02
CA ILE A 60 -17.92 37.11 18.20
C ILE A 60 -19.28 37.79 18.43
N VAL A 61 -19.94 37.48 19.54
CA VAL A 61 -21.22 38.13 19.90
C VAL A 61 -20.92 39.07 21.08
N GLY A 62 -20.95 40.37 20.81
CA GLY A 62 -20.49 41.38 21.76
C GLY A 62 -18.97 41.32 21.99
N THR A 63 -18.53 41.09 23.23
CA THR A 63 -17.11 40.97 23.63
C THR A 63 -16.65 39.52 23.90
N ARG A 64 -17.51 38.52 23.67
CA ARG A 64 -17.18 37.11 23.94
C ARG A 64 -16.99 36.33 22.63
N PRO A 65 -15.83 35.70 22.40
CA PRO A 65 -15.64 34.81 21.25
C PRO A 65 -16.39 33.50 21.46
N LEU A 66 -17.29 33.15 20.53
CA LEU A 66 -17.89 31.82 20.42
C LEU A 66 -16.89 30.89 19.74
N THR A 67 -16.21 30.10 20.54
CA THR A 67 -15.31 29.04 20.08
C THR A 67 -16.13 27.80 19.72
N GLN A 68 -16.10 27.38 18.46
CA GLN A 68 -16.65 26.08 18.06
C GLN A 68 -15.49 25.14 17.71
N THR A 69 -15.46 24.00 18.39
CA THR A 69 -14.45 22.98 18.15
C THR A 69 -14.81 22.21 16.88
N PHE A 70 -14.18 22.55 15.75
CA PHE A 70 -14.27 21.71 14.55
C PHE A 70 -13.28 20.58 14.67
N THR A 71 -13.80 19.39 14.93
CA THR A 71 -12.96 18.19 14.93
C THR A 71 -12.98 17.61 13.52
N ALA A 72 -11.84 17.62 12.83
CA ALA A 72 -11.69 16.88 11.58
C ALA A 72 -11.33 15.43 11.95
N LYS A 73 -12.30 14.53 11.85
CA LYS A 73 -12.10 13.09 12.03
C LYS A 73 -12.05 12.41 10.67
N PHE A 74 -11.24 11.35 10.55
CA PHE A 74 -11.26 10.47 9.39
C PHE A 74 -12.67 9.91 9.09
N SER A 75 -13.52 9.81 10.13
CA SER A 75 -14.89 9.30 10.07
C SER A 75 -15.87 10.28 9.40
N ASP A 76 -15.52 11.55 9.29
CA ASP A 76 -16.41 12.59 8.74
C ASP A 76 -16.37 12.60 7.20
N THR A 77 -15.35 11.97 6.60
CA THR A 77 -15.19 11.90 5.14
C THR A 77 -15.28 10.45 4.67
N PRO A 78 -16.33 10.07 3.93
CA PRO A 78 -16.55 8.66 3.57
C PRO A 78 -15.42 8.06 2.71
N ALA A 79 -14.70 8.89 1.95
CA ALA A 79 -13.52 8.45 1.18
C ALA A 79 -12.38 7.95 2.07
N PHE A 80 -12.10 8.64 3.19
CA PHE A 80 -11.05 8.21 4.12
C PHE A 80 -11.46 6.96 4.90
N VAL A 81 -12.74 6.82 5.22
CA VAL A 81 -13.29 5.58 5.81
C VAL A 81 -13.11 4.40 4.85
N TYR A 82 -13.49 4.57 3.58
CA TYR A 82 -13.32 3.55 2.56
C TYR A 82 -11.85 3.16 2.38
N PHE A 83 -10.94 4.14 2.36
CA PHE A 83 -9.50 3.89 2.31
C PHE A 83 -8.98 3.05 3.49
N VAL A 84 -9.39 3.37 4.72
CA VAL A 84 -8.97 2.62 5.92
C VAL A 84 -9.51 1.19 5.87
N ILE A 85 -10.78 1.02 5.49
CA ILE A 85 -11.41 -0.31 5.36
C ILE A 85 -10.71 -1.12 4.27
N ALA A 86 -10.46 -0.54 3.10
CA ALA A 86 -9.78 -1.21 1.99
C ALA A 86 -8.36 -1.68 2.38
N ASN A 87 -7.57 -0.81 3.02
CA ASN A 87 -6.24 -1.17 3.50
C ASN A 87 -6.29 -2.23 4.62
N GLY A 88 -7.29 -2.16 5.52
CA GLY A 88 -7.51 -3.17 6.56
C GLY A 88 -7.84 -4.55 5.99
N VAL A 89 -8.78 -4.62 5.04
CA VAL A 89 -9.14 -5.87 4.34
C VAL A 89 -7.94 -6.44 3.59
N ALA A 90 -7.18 -5.61 2.88
CA ALA A 90 -5.98 -6.05 2.17
C ALA A 90 -4.91 -6.61 3.11
N SER A 91 -4.66 -5.95 4.25
CA SER A 91 -3.71 -6.43 5.26
C SER A 91 -4.13 -7.78 5.83
N LEU A 92 -5.41 -7.92 6.23
CA LEU A 92 -5.94 -9.18 6.76
C LEU A 92 -5.87 -10.29 5.71
N TYR A 93 -6.26 -10.02 4.47
CA TYR A 93 -6.18 -10.97 3.38
C TYR A 93 -4.75 -11.47 3.16
N ASN A 94 -3.79 -10.55 3.01
CA ASN A 94 -2.38 -10.93 2.78
C ASN A 94 -1.78 -11.70 3.96
N LEU A 95 -2.18 -11.38 5.20
CA LEU A 95 -1.78 -12.13 6.39
C LEU A 95 -2.33 -13.57 6.37
N VAL A 96 -3.61 -13.74 6.05
CA VAL A 96 -4.26 -15.05 5.94
C VAL A 96 -3.58 -15.89 4.85
N VAL A 97 -3.30 -15.31 3.68
CA VAL A 97 -2.60 -16.02 2.60
C VAL A 97 -1.18 -16.45 3.03
N LEU A 98 -0.48 -15.62 3.81
CA LEU A 98 0.83 -15.95 4.36
C LEU A 98 0.77 -17.11 5.36
N LEU A 99 -0.23 -17.13 6.24
CA LEU A 99 -0.46 -18.19 7.22
C LEU A 99 -0.82 -19.51 6.54
N ILE A 100 -1.73 -19.50 5.56
CA ILE A 100 -2.11 -20.70 4.81
C ILE A 100 -0.90 -21.29 4.07
N ARG A 101 -0.06 -20.44 3.46
CA ARG A 101 1.18 -20.89 2.81
C ARG A 101 2.18 -21.52 3.78
N ARG A 102 2.18 -21.11 5.05
CA ARG A 102 3.07 -21.67 6.08
C ARG A 102 2.55 -22.99 6.65
N CYS A 103 1.24 -23.16 6.76
CA CYS A 103 0.62 -24.29 7.46
C CYS A 103 0.15 -25.43 6.54
N LEU A 104 -0.15 -25.18 5.27
CA LEU A 104 -0.70 -26.19 4.36
C LEU A 104 0.20 -26.43 3.13
N MET A 105 0.27 -27.70 2.70
CA MET A 105 0.88 -28.08 1.41
C MET A 105 -0.01 -27.56 0.25
N GLN A 106 0.45 -26.54 -0.46
CA GLN A 106 -0.34 -25.82 -1.47
C GLN A 106 -0.32 -26.53 -2.84
N GLY A 107 -1.50 -26.93 -3.33
CA GLY A 107 -1.69 -27.43 -4.70
C GLY A 107 -1.77 -26.31 -5.76
N ARG A 108 -1.63 -26.67 -7.05
CA ARG A 108 -1.66 -25.73 -8.18
C ARG A 108 -2.96 -24.92 -8.27
N ALA A 109 -4.10 -25.54 -7.93
CA ALA A 109 -5.42 -24.88 -7.89
C ALA A 109 -5.48 -23.77 -6.84
N HIS A 110 -4.85 -23.95 -5.67
CA HIS A 110 -4.82 -22.95 -4.61
C HIS A 110 -4.10 -21.68 -5.05
N ASN A 111 -2.97 -21.81 -5.76
CA ASN A 111 -2.22 -20.65 -6.27
C ASN A 111 -3.02 -19.83 -7.30
N LEU A 112 -3.84 -20.48 -8.13
CA LEU A 112 -4.71 -19.80 -9.10
C LEU A 112 -5.84 -19.02 -8.41
N VAL A 113 -6.47 -19.60 -7.38
CA VAL A 113 -7.51 -18.92 -6.59
C VAL A 113 -6.92 -17.71 -5.85
N VAL A 114 -5.75 -17.90 -5.23
CA VAL A 114 -5.03 -16.81 -4.56
C VAL A 114 -4.71 -15.69 -5.55
N HIS A 115 -4.24 -16.00 -6.76
CA HIS A 115 -3.94 -14.98 -7.77
C HIS A 115 -5.18 -14.17 -8.20
N ARG A 116 -6.34 -14.84 -8.41
CA ARG A 116 -7.58 -14.14 -8.74
C ARG A 116 -8.03 -13.19 -7.63
N MET A 117 -7.93 -13.64 -6.38
CA MET A 117 -8.27 -12.81 -5.22
C MET A 117 -7.26 -11.67 -5.01
N ASP A 118 -5.97 -11.89 -5.28
CA ASP A 118 -4.91 -10.87 -5.23
C ASP A 118 -5.22 -9.70 -6.18
N MET A 119 -5.73 -9.99 -7.39
CA MET A 119 -6.21 -8.97 -8.33
C MET A 119 -7.39 -8.16 -7.78
N VAL A 120 -8.37 -8.82 -7.15
CA VAL A 120 -9.53 -8.13 -6.56
C VAL A 120 -9.10 -7.19 -5.43
N ILE A 121 -8.18 -7.65 -4.57
CA ILE A 121 -7.64 -6.84 -3.46
C ILE A 121 -6.81 -5.66 -4.00
N MET A 122 -6.03 -5.87 -5.06
CA MET A 122 -5.27 -4.79 -5.70
C MET A 122 -6.20 -3.70 -6.26
N VAL A 123 -7.30 -4.10 -6.93
CA VAL A 123 -8.31 -3.15 -7.41
C VAL A 123 -8.97 -2.41 -6.26
N LEU A 124 -9.35 -3.11 -5.19
CA LEU A 124 -9.95 -2.51 -4.00
C LEU A 124 -9.04 -1.46 -3.34
N LEU A 125 -7.74 -1.75 -3.23
CA LEU A 125 -6.76 -0.80 -2.73
C LEU A 125 -6.59 0.41 -3.66
N ALA A 126 -6.53 0.17 -4.97
CA ALA A 126 -6.36 1.23 -5.96
C ALA A 126 -7.54 2.20 -5.98
N THR A 127 -8.77 1.70 -5.93
CA THR A 127 -9.98 2.53 -5.84
C THR A 127 -10.05 3.27 -4.50
N GLY A 128 -9.66 2.61 -3.40
CA GLY A 128 -9.55 3.23 -2.08
C GLY A 128 -8.55 4.38 -2.05
N ALA A 129 -7.36 4.17 -2.60
CA ALA A 129 -6.31 5.18 -2.68
C ALA A 129 -6.71 6.35 -3.60
N ALA A 130 -7.32 6.06 -4.75
CA ALA A 130 -7.76 7.09 -5.70
C ALA A 130 -8.86 8.01 -5.14
N THR A 131 -9.85 7.42 -4.46
CA THR A 131 -10.94 8.19 -3.83
C THR A 131 -10.44 9.04 -2.66
N ALA A 132 -9.53 8.53 -1.85
CA ALA A 132 -8.92 9.33 -0.79
C ALA A 132 -7.96 10.40 -1.33
N ALA A 133 -7.26 10.13 -2.43
CA ALA A 133 -6.41 11.12 -3.10
C ALA A 133 -7.23 12.29 -3.66
N SER A 134 -8.40 12.04 -4.28
CA SER A 134 -9.24 13.13 -4.79
C SER A 134 -9.76 14.03 -3.67
N MET A 135 -10.13 13.45 -2.52
CA MET A 135 -10.51 14.23 -1.33
C MET A 135 -9.31 14.97 -0.71
N ALA A 136 -8.11 14.40 -0.77
CA ALA A 136 -6.89 15.06 -0.30
C ALA A 136 -6.55 16.28 -1.18
N GLU A 137 -6.69 16.17 -2.51
CA GLU A 137 -6.50 17.30 -3.44
C GLU A 137 -7.52 18.42 -3.18
N LEU A 138 -8.80 18.07 -2.97
CA LEU A 138 -9.82 19.05 -2.55
C LEU A 138 -9.47 19.69 -1.20
N GLY A 139 -8.91 18.93 -0.26
CA GLY A 139 -8.48 19.43 1.03
C GLY A 139 -7.29 20.40 0.95
N LYS A 140 -6.37 20.17 0.00
CA LYS A 140 -5.13 20.93 -0.16
C LYS A 140 -5.30 22.17 -1.03
N ASN A 141 -5.89 22.01 -2.22
CA ASN A 141 -6.03 23.10 -3.19
C ASN A 141 -7.38 23.81 -3.07
N GLY A 142 -8.40 23.14 -2.53
CA GLY A 142 -9.78 23.65 -2.56
C GLY A 142 -10.34 23.70 -3.98
N ASN A 143 -11.58 24.16 -4.11
CA ASN A 143 -12.19 24.45 -5.40
C ASN A 143 -13.15 25.63 -5.26
N LEU A 144 -12.79 26.76 -5.88
CA LEU A 144 -13.60 27.99 -5.83
C LEU A 144 -14.97 27.80 -6.48
N HIS A 145 -15.05 26.98 -7.53
CA HIS A 145 -16.31 26.73 -8.25
C HIS A 145 -17.36 26.07 -7.36
N THR A 146 -16.95 25.19 -6.45
CA THR A 146 -17.83 24.54 -5.47
C THR A 146 -17.80 25.21 -4.09
N ARG A 147 -17.20 26.41 -3.96
CA ARG A 147 -16.99 27.12 -2.68
C ARG A 147 -16.29 26.26 -1.61
N TRP A 148 -15.41 25.36 -2.04
CA TRP A 148 -14.64 24.50 -1.15
C TRP A 148 -13.33 25.18 -0.76
N ASN A 149 -13.23 25.66 0.48
CA ASN A 149 -12.02 26.28 0.98
C ASN A 149 -10.96 25.23 1.37
N PRO A 150 -9.65 25.51 1.17
CA PRO A 150 -8.58 24.59 1.54
C PRO A 150 -8.52 24.39 3.06
N ILE A 151 -8.69 23.13 3.49
CA ILE A 151 -8.76 22.72 4.89
C ILE A 151 -7.34 22.48 5.45
N CYS A 152 -6.40 22.03 4.59
CA CYS A 152 -5.03 21.70 5.01
C CYS A 152 -4.25 22.92 5.54
N ASN A 153 -4.65 24.16 5.22
CA ASN A 153 -4.06 25.37 5.79
C ASN A 153 -4.35 25.52 7.30
N LYS A 154 -5.46 24.96 7.78
CA LYS A 154 -5.83 24.96 9.21
C LYS A 154 -5.40 23.67 9.91
N PHE A 155 -5.49 22.54 9.20
CA PHE A 155 -5.20 21.19 9.72
C PHE A 155 -3.92 20.60 9.11
N GLY A 156 -2.81 21.32 9.19
CA GLY A 156 -1.55 20.94 8.55
C GLY A 156 -0.99 19.58 9.00
N SER A 157 -1.01 19.28 10.30
CA SER A 157 -0.52 18.00 10.83
C SER A 157 -1.35 16.80 10.36
N PHE A 158 -2.68 16.92 10.36
CA PHE A 158 -3.61 15.91 9.87
C PHE A 158 -3.38 15.66 8.38
N CYS A 159 -3.26 16.74 7.60
CA CYS A 159 -3.03 16.66 6.16
C CYS A 159 -1.65 16.05 5.84
N ASN A 160 -0.61 16.38 6.62
CA ASN A 160 0.71 15.77 6.47
C ASN A 160 0.69 14.26 6.78
N ARG A 161 0.11 13.87 7.93
CA ARG A 161 -0.02 12.45 8.32
C ARG A 161 -0.88 11.66 7.32
N GLY A 162 -1.98 12.26 6.85
CA GLY A 162 -2.86 11.68 5.84
C GLY A 162 -2.17 11.54 4.49
N GLY A 163 -1.37 12.52 4.08
CA GLY A 163 -0.55 12.46 2.87
C GLY A 163 0.50 11.34 2.92
N VAL A 164 1.22 11.21 4.04
CA VAL A 164 2.17 10.10 4.25
C VAL A 164 1.46 8.74 4.19
N SER A 165 0.28 8.62 4.80
CA SER A 165 -0.54 7.41 4.71
C SER A 165 -0.95 7.09 3.27
N LEU A 166 -1.36 8.09 2.50
CA LEU A 166 -1.75 7.91 1.10
C LEU A 166 -0.58 7.40 0.27
N VAL A 167 0.59 8.03 0.40
CA VAL A 167 1.81 7.59 -0.30
C VAL A 167 2.16 6.14 0.08
N SER A 168 2.09 5.79 1.35
CA SER A 168 2.30 4.40 1.82
C SER A 168 1.35 3.40 1.14
N SER A 169 0.07 3.76 0.98
CA SER A 169 -0.91 2.90 0.33
C SER A 169 -0.68 2.77 -1.18
N PHE A 170 -0.29 3.85 -1.87
CA PHE A 170 0.13 3.80 -3.27
C PHE A 170 1.35 2.89 -3.48
N VAL A 171 2.32 2.93 -2.57
CA VAL A 171 3.44 1.97 -2.56
C VAL A 171 2.91 0.54 -2.38
N GLY A 172 1.97 0.31 -1.47
CA GLY A 172 1.29 -0.98 -1.31
C GLY A 172 0.61 -1.49 -2.58
N VAL A 173 -0.10 -0.61 -3.30
CA VAL A 173 -0.73 -0.92 -4.61
C VAL A 173 0.32 -1.31 -5.64
N ALA A 174 1.43 -0.57 -5.73
CA ALA A 174 2.52 -0.88 -6.67
C ALA A 174 3.18 -2.23 -6.36
N LEU A 175 3.36 -2.56 -5.08
CA LEU A 175 3.88 -3.86 -4.65
C LEU A 175 2.92 -5.01 -5.01
N MET A 176 1.61 -4.81 -4.79
CA MET A 176 0.59 -5.78 -5.20
C MET A 176 0.50 -5.94 -6.72
N LEU A 177 0.67 -4.86 -7.48
CA LEU A 177 0.75 -4.94 -8.93
C LEU A 177 1.96 -5.77 -9.38
N ALA A 178 3.13 -5.52 -8.82
CA ALA A 178 4.34 -6.30 -9.13
C ALA A 178 4.16 -7.79 -8.79
N LEU A 179 3.54 -8.11 -7.66
CA LEU A 179 3.18 -9.48 -7.27
C LEU A 179 2.26 -10.16 -8.29
N ASN A 180 1.23 -9.44 -8.74
CA ASN A 180 0.28 -9.92 -9.73
C ASN A 180 0.95 -10.17 -11.08
N LEU A 181 1.80 -9.27 -11.55
CA LEU A 181 2.56 -9.44 -12.79
C LEU A 181 3.52 -10.63 -12.74
N LEU A 182 4.20 -10.83 -11.60
CA LEU A 182 5.08 -11.98 -11.42
C LEU A 182 4.31 -13.29 -11.37
N SER A 183 3.17 -13.30 -10.70
CA SER A 183 2.29 -14.48 -10.63
C SER A 183 1.72 -14.80 -12.02
N ALA A 184 1.28 -13.79 -12.76
CA ALA A 184 0.79 -13.93 -14.13
C ALA A 184 1.88 -14.48 -15.07
N ALA A 185 3.10 -13.93 -15.00
CA ALA A 185 4.24 -14.40 -15.77
C ALA A 185 4.64 -15.85 -15.44
N ALA A 186 4.51 -16.26 -14.17
CA ALA A 186 4.78 -17.63 -13.75
C ALA A 186 3.69 -18.62 -14.20
N THR A 187 2.44 -18.16 -14.33
CA THR A 187 1.32 -18.97 -14.83
C THR A 187 1.17 -18.95 -16.34
N SER A 188 1.73 -17.96 -17.03
CA SER A 188 1.76 -17.88 -18.48
C SER A 188 2.65 -19.02 -19.00
N PRO A 189 2.08 -20.06 -19.65
CA PRO A 189 2.92 -20.94 -20.44
C PRO A 189 3.59 -20.07 -21.50
N ARG A 190 4.88 -20.29 -21.78
CA ARG A 190 5.61 -19.65 -22.89
C ARG A 190 4.81 -19.76 -24.20
N ALA A 191 3.91 -18.82 -24.45
CA ALA A 191 3.13 -18.64 -25.66
C ALA A 191 2.82 -17.15 -25.64
N VAL A 192 3.54 -16.27 -26.33
CA VAL A 192 3.34 -16.04 -27.77
C VAL A 192 4.55 -15.33 -28.42
N VAL A 193 5.63 -14.99 -27.70
CA VAL A 193 6.72 -14.12 -28.25
C VAL A 193 7.94 -14.89 -28.76
N ALA A 194 7.75 -16.09 -29.33
CA ALA A 194 8.80 -16.79 -30.09
C ALA A 194 8.38 -17.02 -31.55
N GLY A 195 7.47 -16.20 -32.08
CA GLY A 195 6.95 -16.34 -33.43
C GLY A 195 6.34 -15.04 -33.97
N GLN A 196 7.13 -13.97 -34.01
CA GLN A 196 7.09 -12.98 -35.09
C GLN A 196 8.49 -12.85 -35.65
#